data_AF-A0A0Q6A598-F1
#
_entry.id   AF-A0A0Q6A598-F1
#
_cell.length_a   1.000
_cell.length_b   1.000
_cell.length_c   1.000
_cell.angle_alpha   90.00
_cell.angle_beta   90.00
_cell.angle_gamma   90.00
#
_symmetry.space_group_name_H-M   'P 1'
#
loop_
_entity.id
_entity.type
_entity.pdbx_description
1 polymer ?
#
loop_
_entity_poly.entity_id
_entity_poly.type
_entity_poly.pdbx_seq_one_letter_code
_entity_poly.pdbx_strand_id
1 'polypeptide(L)'
;MFLENERIELIDEIGESFKQIPEIQQCYCLTGEFDFFLVIVVPSMSYNEKFTCRIFFSNKNIKKFHTIVVMEINKNTLEIPMPLLFLTTDQR
;
A
#
# COMPACT_ATOMS: atom_id res chain seq x y z
N MET A 1 3.19 -5.12 -4.59
CA MET A 1 2.67 -6.50 -4.39
C MET A 1 1.96 -6.89 -5.66
N PHE A 2 2.20 -8.12 -6.13
CA PHE A 2 1.62 -8.70 -7.33
C PHE A 2 0.65 -9.81 -6.97
N LEU A 3 -0.50 -9.82 -7.62
CA LEU A 3 -1.50 -10.86 -7.49
C LEU A 3 -1.31 -11.94 -8.55
N GLU A 4 -1.81 -13.14 -8.28
CA GLU A 4 -1.86 -14.22 -9.26
C GLU A 4 -3.07 -14.08 -10.19
N ASN A 5 -4.20 -13.58 -9.64
CA ASN A 5 -5.46 -13.41 -10.34
C ASN A 5 -6.03 -12.01 -10.09
N GLU A 6 -6.19 -11.26 -11.17
CA GLU A 6 -6.64 -9.86 -11.18
C GLU A 6 -8.16 -9.71 -11.38
N ARG A 7 -8.95 -10.77 -11.12
CA ARG A 7 -10.42 -10.63 -11.09
C ARG A 7 -10.80 -9.63 -10.01
N ILE A 8 -11.71 -8.71 -10.35
CA ILE A 8 -12.17 -7.61 -9.49
C ILE A 8 -12.58 -8.12 -8.10
N GLU A 9 -13.34 -9.22 -8.03
CA GLU A 9 -13.77 -9.82 -6.76
C GLU A 9 -12.60 -10.19 -5.83
N LEU A 10 -11.50 -10.69 -6.40
CA LEU A 10 -10.31 -11.10 -5.64
C LEU A 10 -9.44 -9.90 -5.24
N ILE A 11 -9.43 -8.85 -6.08
CA ILE A 11 -8.77 -7.57 -5.77
C ILE A 11 -9.50 -6.88 -4.62
N ASP A 12 -10.84 -6.88 -4.65
CA ASP A 12 -11.66 -6.29 -3.60
C ASP A 12 -11.52 -7.08 -2.29
N GLU A 13 -11.58 -8.41 -2.33
CA GLU A 13 -11.41 -9.27 -1.15
C GLU A 13 -10.07 -9.01 -0.47
N ILE A 14 -8.97 -8.98 -1.23
CA ILE A 14 -7.64 -8.73 -0.65
C ILE A 14 -7.52 -7.29 -0.14
N GLY A 15 -8.07 -6.31 -0.86
CA GLY A 15 -8.09 -4.91 -0.46
C GLY A 15 -8.82 -4.71 0.87
N GLU A 16 -9.98 -5.34 1.05
CA GLU A 16 -10.72 -5.33 2.32
C GLU A 16 -9.92 -6.01 3.44
N SER A 17 -9.26 -7.13 3.15
CA SER A 17 -8.42 -7.81 4.13
C SER A 17 -7.32 -6.90 4.67
N PHE A 18 -6.69 -6.08 3.83
CA PHE A 18 -5.64 -5.15 4.25
C PHE A 18 -6.15 -4.02 5.13
N LYS A 19 -7.37 -3.52 4.92
CA LYS A 19 -7.97 -2.46 5.75
C LYS A 19 -8.17 -2.90 7.20
N GLN A 20 -8.29 -4.20 7.45
CA GLN A 20 -8.48 -4.76 8.80
C GLN A 20 -7.16 -4.99 9.55
N ILE A 21 -6.01 -4.74 8.90
CA ILE A 21 -4.69 -5.07 9.45
C ILE A 21 -4.05 -3.80 10.01
N PRO A 22 -3.89 -3.68 11.34
CA PRO A 22 -3.46 -2.43 11.98
C PRO A 22 -2.04 -2.01 11.65
N GLU A 23 -1.17 -2.96 11.28
CA GLU A 23 0.20 -2.68 10.88
C GLU A 23 0.28 -2.03 9.48
N ILE A 24 -0.76 -2.16 8.66
CA ILE A 24 -0.87 -1.50 7.34
C ILE A 24 -1.41 -0.09 7.57
N GLN A 25 -0.53 0.91 7.52
CA GLN A 25 -0.89 2.31 7.67
C GLN A 25 -1.53 2.88 6.41
N GLN A 26 -1.04 2.48 5.23
CA GLN A 26 -1.55 2.94 3.94
C GLN A 26 -1.62 1.78 2.95
N CYS A 27 -2.65 1.78 2.11
CA CYS A 27 -2.88 0.78 1.08
C CYS A 27 -3.30 1.51 -0.21
N TYR A 28 -2.50 1.38 -1.25
CA TYR A 28 -2.74 1.99 -2.55
C TYR A 28 -2.91 0.92 -3.61
N CYS A 29 -4.06 0.92 -4.28
CA CYS A 29 -4.23 0.19 -5.53
C CYS A 29 -3.62 1.03 -6.66
N LEU A 30 -2.71 0.43 -7.43
CA LEU A 30 -1.96 1.14 -8.46
C LEU A 30 -2.33 0.63 -9.84
N THR A 31 -2.31 1.53 -10.82
CA THR A 31 -2.36 1.17 -12.24
C THR A 31 -0.93 1.07 -12.76
N GLY A 32 -0.44 -0.14 -13.06
CA GLY A 32 0.90 -0.32 -13.66
C GLY A 32 1.69 -1.50 -13.09
N GLU A 33 2.92 -1.25 -12.63
CA GLU A 33 3.89 -2.29 -12.24
C GLU A 33 3.52 -3.13 -11.02
N PHE A 34 2.59 -2.70 -10.16
CA PHE A 34 2.16 -3.48 -9.01
C PHE A 34 0.66 -3.31 -8.82
N ASP A 35 -0.02 -4.33 -8.30
CA ASP A 35 -1.45 -4.22 -7.98
C ASP A 35 -1.66 -3.39 -6.71
N PHE A 36 -0.83 -3.64 -5.69
CA PHE A 36 -0.89 -2.95 -4.40
C PHE A 36 0.47 -2.43 -3.93
N PHE A 37 0.49 -1.22 -3.37
CA PHE A 37 1.58 -0.68 -2.57
C PHE A 37 1.12 -0.44 -1.14
N LEU A 38 1.85 -1.04 -0.20
CA LEU A 38 1.49 -1.02 1.22
C LEU A 38 2.58 -0.27 2.00
N VAL A 39 2.17 0.69 2.82
CA VAL A 39 3.04 1.29 3.84
C VAL A 39 2.73 0.63 5.17
N ILE A 40 3.73 -0.04 5.74
CA ILE A 40 3.58 -0.87 6.93
C ILE A 40 4.45 -0.27 8.05
N VAL A 41 3.88 -0.13 9.25
CA VAL A 41 4.59 0.35 10.44
C VAL A 41 4.67 -0.76 11.47
N VAL A 42 5.89 -1.16 11.82
CA VAL A 42 6.16 -2.28 12.73
C VAL A 42 7.33 -1.94 13.66
N PRO A 43 7.40 -2.54 14.86
CA PRO A 43 8.39 -2.16 15.87
C PRO A 43 9.81 -2.68 15.59
N SER A 44 9.98 -3.66 14.69
CA SER A 44 11.30 -4.24 14.38
C SER A 44 11.32 -5.01 13.06
N MET A 45 12.52 -5.31 12.56
CA MET A 45 12.71 -6.17 11.38
C MET A 45 12.24 -7.60 11.61
N SER A 46 12.48 -8.18 12.79
CA SER A 46 11.97 -9.52 13.12
C SER A 46 10.44 -9.56 13.13
N TYR A 47 9.79 -8.46 13.54
CA TYR A 47 8.35 -8.34 13.42
C TYR A 47 7.91 -8.27 11.96
N ASN A 48 8.61 -7.47 11.12
CA ASN A 48 8.34 -7.37 9.70
C ASN A 48 8.39 -8.74 8.98
N GLU A 49 9.41 -9.55 9.26
CA GLU A 49 9.55 -10.89 8.67
C GLU A 49 8.35 -11.79 9.03
N LYS A 50 7.96 -11.82 10.31
CA LYS A 50 6.80 -12.61 10.77
C LYS A 50 5.49 -12.08 10.18
N PHE A 51 5.35 -10.76 10.12
CA PHE A 51 4.17 -10.10 9.57
C PHE A 51 4.00 -10.40 8.07
N THR A 52 5.06 -10.25 7.29
CA THR A 52 5.04 -10.52 5.84
C THR A 52 4.80 -12.00 5.54
N CYS A 53 5.41 -12.91 6.32
CA CYS A 53 5.08 -14.34 6.25
C CYS A 53 3.58 -14.58 6.52
N ARG A 54 3.04 -14.03 7.61
CA ARG A 54 1.61 -14.18 7.95
C ARG A 54 0.71 -13.68 6.81
N ILE A 55 0.98 -12.50 6.24
CA ILE A 55 0.20 -11.94 5.13
C ILE A 55 0.24 -12.88 3.91
N PHE A 56 1.44 -13.34 3.53
CA PHE A 56 1.62 -14.17 2.35
C PHE A 56 1.01 -15.57 2.50
N PHE A 57 1.19 -16.22 3.65
CA PHE A 57 0.59 -17.53 3.89
C PHE A 57 -0.93 -17.48 4.02
N SER A 58 -1.49 -16.34 4.44
CA SER A 58 -2.92 -16.20 4.63
C SER A 58 -3.68 -15.96 3.32
N ASN A 59 -3.00 -15.52 2.24
CA ASN A 59 -3.67 -15.19 0.99
C ASN A 59 -3.02 -15.84 -0.24
N LYS A 60 -3.72 -16.83 -0.80
CA LYS A 60 -3.28 -17.61 -1.97
C LYS A 60 -3.23 -16.80 -3.27
N ASN A 61 -3.86 -15.62 -3.31
CA ASN A 61 -3.85 -14.77 -4.49
C ASN A 61 -2.62 -13.86 -4.55
N ILE A 62 -1.75 -13.84 -3.53
CA ILE A 62 -0.50 -13.08 -3.60
C ILE A 62 0.54 -13.92 -4.33
N LYS A 63 0.94 -13.48 -5.53
CA LYS A 63 1.98 -14.14 -6.34
C LYS A 63 3.38 -13.82 -5.85
N LYS A 64 3.63 -12.52 -5.63
CA LYS A 64 4.97 -12.00 -5.30
C LYS A 64 4.86 -10.67 -4.58
N PHE A 65 5.80 -10.38 -3.69
CA PHE A 65 5.93 -9.06 -3.10
C PHE A 65 7.41 -8.65 -3.00
N HIS A 66 7.62 -7.35 -2.85
CA HIS A 66 8.92 -6.75 -2.58
C HIS A 66 8.78 -5.89 -1.33
N THR A 67 9.62 -6.14 -0.33
CA THR A 67 9.71 -5.30 0.86
C THR A 67 10.80 -4.27 0.64
N ILE A 68 10.46 -2.99 0.82
CA ILE A 68 11.41 -1.88 0.79
C ILE A 68 11.46 -1.31 2.20
N VAL A 69 12.67 -1.22 2.77
CA VAL A 69 12.90 -0.63 4.08
C VAL A 69 13.26 0.84 3.91
N VAL A 70 12.49 1.71 4.57
CA VAL A 70 12.80 3.15 4.63
C VAL A 70 13.92 3.36 5.63
N MET A 71 15.09 3.81 5.15
CA MET A 71 16.26 4.09 5.97
C MET A 71 16.23 5.51 6.57
N GLU A 72 15.69 6.47 5.83
CA GLU A 72 15.58 7.87 6.22
C GLU A 72 14.30 8.48 5.62
N ILE A 73 13.65 9.36 6.37
CA ILE A 73 12.43 10.06 5.93
C ILE A 73 12.79 11.53 5.67
N ASN A 74 12.96 11.89 4.40
CA ASN A 74 13.29 13.26 4.01
C ASN A 74 12.03 14.17 3.99
N LYS A 75 10.87 13.60 3.69
CA LYS A 75 9.57 14.28 3.70
C LYS A 75 8.45 13.26 3.88
N ASN A 76 7.56 13.50 4.84
CA ASN A 76 6.35 12.71 5.04
C ASN A 76 5.22 13.64 5.51
N THR A 77 4.29 13.96 4.62
CA THR A 77 3.14 14.84 4.91
C THR A 77 1.93 14.41 4.08
N LEU A 78 0.74 14.55 4.67
CA LEU A 78 -0.55 14.36 3.99
C LEU A 78 -1.20 15.71 3.64
N GLU A 79 -0.47 16.82 3.81
CA GLU A 79 -0.97 18.15 3.49
C GLU A 79 -1.28 18.29 2.00
N ILE A 80 -2.50 18.73 1.71
CA ILE A 80 -2.94 19.02 0.35
C ILE A 80 -2.47 20.43 -0.02
N PRO A 81 -1.75 20.62 -1.14
CA PRO A 81 -1.29 21.94 -1.57
C PRO A 81 -2.45 22.75 -2.15
N MET A 82 -3.24 23.37 -1.27
CA MET A 82 -4.42 24.18 -1.62
C MET A 82 -4.17 25.22 -2.73
N PRO A 83 -3.04 25.96 -2.77
CA PRO A 83 -2.81 26.94 -3.82
C PRO A 83 -2.82 26.37 -5.24
N LEU A 84 -2.45 25.10 -5.44
CA LEU A 84 -2.44 24.46 -6.77
C LEU A 84 -3.85 24.13 -7.28
N LEU A 85 -4.82 23.96 -6.37
CA LEU A 85 -6.20 23.62 -6.73
C LEU A 85 -6.97 24.83 -7.31
N PHE A 86 -6.54 26.05 -7.02
CA PHE A 86 -7.19 27.29 -7.48
C PHE A 86 -6.56 27.89 -8.75
N LEU A 87 -5.46 27.33 -9.27
CA LEU A 87 -4.83 27.80 -10.50
C LEU A 87 -5.69 27.56 -11.77
N THR A 88 -6.75 26.77 -11.67
CA THR A 88 -7.71 26.54 -12.77
C THR A 88 -8.86 27.54 -12.81
N THR A 89 -8.99 28.42 -11.80
CA THR A 89 -10.14 29.33 -11.67
C THR A 89 -9.85 30.76 -12.13
N ASP A 90 -8.60 31.09 -12.50
CA ASP A 90 -8.18 32.43 -12.94
C ASP A 90 -7.73 32.43 -14.42
N GLN A 91 -8.66 32.01 -15.30
CA GLN A 91 -8.61 32.20 -16.75
C GLN A 91 -9.97 32.75 -17.22
N ARG A 92 -10.36 33.93 -16.73
CA ARG A 92 -11.40 34.78 -17.33
C ARG A 92 -11.08 36.26 -17.16
#